data_AF-A0A953APF1-F1
#
_entry.id   AF-A0A953APF1-F1
#
_cell.length_a   1.000
_cell.length_b   1.000
_cell.length_c   1.000
_cell.angle_alpha   90.00
_cell.angle_beta   90.00
_cell.angle_gamma   90.00
#
_symmetry.space_group_name_H-M   'P 1'
#
loop_
_entity.id
_entity.type
_entity.pdbx_description
1 polymer ?
#
loop_
_entity_poly.entity_id
_entity_poly.type
_entity_poly.pdbx_seq_one_letter_code
_entity_poly.pdbx_strand_id
1 'polypeptide(L)'
;MTVRQLVCLFASLVVLSHCATADPAHTGDWGGGAPERVQDERGNQRIPDSRQPTSEELAAAFEPEGPPPAPATDAAAPAVASGVSDPLAEAKQAFEEAAQRVEKAIAARDPDALAQAASLNALAEPLGPAQVTRAWTLRAKAARTSGDDAGAVAFAQRWLLSCGPTAPDACRRQALRWMEESARHGAHAAKTKRLVADVRKADACLVSAETSARRGGAVPACLSAAERMYRTQRDGLMQARAALVRAQAAQRDERHAERGVRELSRAEQLCTEARCAQVRRAALARLVDAELERGDRLAAARAAIREGQVYAATLPPAERLYAWTDTMDRACAALDAARGTGSCRALERHETGAFVFRDFSRQFAGEGLGPEVVRAVNAHFGVTFEECLASEAERLRMPAQERYTVRWTVLNDGHVGQMRMDRQERDDGPLARCLRQKLTLWRYPRYEGEWQHVEQSFVVTARTHMR
;
A
#
# COMPACT_ATOMS: atom_id res chain seq x y z
N MET A 1 -5.14 48.18 15.31
CA MET A 1 -4.67 46.99 14.56
C MET A 1 -5.85 46.09 14.34
N THR A 2 -6.33 46.04 13.10
CA THR A 2 -7.65 45.51 12.71
C THR A 2 -7.59 44.01 12.45
N VAL A 3 -8.53 43.31 13.09
CA VAL A 3 -8.82 41.88 12.96
C VAL A 3 -9.32 41.61 11.54
N ARG A 4 -8.56 40.83 10.75
CA ARG A 4 -8.97 40.36 9.42
C ARG A 4 -9.80 39.09 9.57
N GLN A 5 -11.07 39.22 9.18
CA GLN A 5 -12.02 38.14 8.94
C GLN A 5 -11.46 37.17 7.88
N LEU A 6 -11.34 35.90 8.24
CA LEU A 6 -11.19 34.80 7.28
C LEU A 6 -12.61 34.35 6.92
N VAL A 7 -13.09 34.77 5.75
CA VAL A 7 -14.36 34.31 5.17
C VAL A 7 -14.14 32.88 4.66
N CYS A 8 -14.75 31.91 5.32
CA CYS A 8 -14.86 30.54 4.82
C CYS A 8 -15.91 30.50 3.70
N LEU A 9 -15.46 30.49 2.44
CA LEU A 9 -16.27 30.11 1.29
C LEU A 9 -16.22 28.58 1.18
N PHE A 10 -17.17 27.90 1.81
CA PHE A 10 -17.46 26.49 1.49
C PHE A 10 -18.33 26.45 0.24
N ALA A 11 -17.74 26.01 -0.87
CA ALA A 11 -18.48 25.63 -2.06
C ALA A 11 -19.37 24.43 -1.73
N SER A 12 -20.63 24.52 -2.15
CA SER A 12 -21.68 23.54 -1.93
C SER A 12 -21.23 22.12 -2.31
N LEU A 13 -21.07 21.29 -1.28
CA LEU A 13 -20.85 19.86 -1.37
C LEU A 13 -22.06 19.22 -2.07
N VAL A 14 -21.80 18.26 -2.97
CA VAL A 14 -22.81 17.27 -3.34
C VAL A 14 -23.06 16.43 -2.09
N VAL A 15 -24.17 16.68 -1.42
CA VAL A 15 -24.67 15.80 -0.38
C VAL A 15 -25.29 14.60 -1.09
N LEU A 16 -24.50 13.54 -1.28
CA LEU A 16 -25.05 12.19 -1.43
C LEU A 16 -25.71 11.83 -0.09
N SER A 17 -26.94 12.29 0.12
CA SER A 17 -27.75 11.89 1.26
C SER A 17 -28.26 10.48 1.00
N HIS A 18 -27.46 9.48 1.38
CA HIS A 18 -27.99 8.17 1.72
C HIS A 18 -27.48 7.87 3.13
N CYS A 19 -28.37 8.07 4.10
CA CYS A 19 -28.21 7.51 5.44
C CYS A 19 -28.33 5.99 5.32
N ALA A 20 -27.22 5.31 5.07
CA ALA A 20 -27.03 3.96 5.55
C ALA A 20 -26.24 4.10 6.85
N THR A 21 -26.90 3.93 7.98
CA THR A 21 -26.22 3.57 9.23
C THR A 21 -25.58 2.20 8.98
N ALA A 22 -24.34 2.20 8.52
CA ALA A 22 -23.50 1.02 8.56
C ALA A 22 -23.09 0.82 10.02
N ASP A 23 -23.51 -0.29 10.61
CA ASP A 23 -22.93 -0.76 11.86
C ASP A 23 -21.40 -0.85 11.70
N PRO A 24 -20.61 -0.55 12.75
CA PRO A 24 -19.16 -0.61 12.66
C PRO A 24 -18.75 -2.02 12.23
N ALA A 25 -17.95 -2.07 11.15
CA ALA A 25 -17.48 -3.27 10.50
C ALA A 25 -17.15 -4.39 11.49
N HIS A 26 -17.98 -5.44 11.48
CA HIS A 26 -17.65 -6.71 12.10
C HIS A 26 -16.38 -7.23 11.42
N THR A 27 -15.25 -7.15 12.11
CA THR A 27 -14.05 -7.94 11.83
C THR A 27 -14.26 -9.37 12.33
N GLY A 28 -15.40 -9.96 11.96
CA GLY A 28 -15.80 -11.30 12.35
C GLY A 28 -14.99 -12.32 11.57
N ASP A 29 -14.27 -13.16 12.31
CA ASP A 29 -13.90 -14.50 11.89
C ASP A 29 -15.13 -15.16 11.24
N TRP A 30 -15.04 -15.43 9.93
CA TRP A 30 -16.12 -16.05 9.15
C TRP A 30 -16.21 -17.54 9.52
N GLY A 31 -16.65 -17.79 10.75
CA GLY A 31 -16.80 -19.12 11.32
C GLY A 31 -17.79 -19.95 10.51
N GLY A 32 -17.25 -20.78 9.62
CA GLY A 32 -18.00 -21.71 8.79
C GLY A 32 -18.64 -22.81 9.63
N GLY A 33 -19.93 -22.66 9.94
CA GLY A 33 -20.80 -23.82 10.08
C GLY A 33 -20.93 -24.49 8.71
N ALA A 34 -20.58 -25.78 8.60
CA ALA A 34 -20.66 -26.49 7.34
C ALA A 34 -22.09 -26.41 6.78
N PRO A 35 -22.30 -25.87 5.55
CA PRO A 35 -23.63 -25.77 4.99
C PRO A 35 -24.19 -27.16 4.69
N GLU A 36 -25.48 -27.33 4.95
CA GLU A 36 -26.28 -28.48 4.54
C GLU A 36 -26.20 -28.59 3.01
N ARG A 37 -25.71 -29.72 2.51
CA ARG A 37 -25.49 -29.96 1.07
C ARG A 37 -26.56 -30.92 0.55
N VAL A 38 -27.21 -30.55 -0.55
CA VAL A 38 -28.14 -31.42 -1.27
C VAL A 38 -27.45 -31.90 -2.54
N GLN A 39 -27.50 -33.19 -2.85
CA GLN A 39 -26.97 -33.71 -4.12
C GLN A 39 -28.07 -33.65 -5.18
N ASP A 40 -27.75 -33.10 -6.35
CA ASP A 40 -28.63 -33.18 -7.52
C ASP A 40 -28.69 -34.62 -8.06
N GLU A 41 -29.59 -34.86 -9.02
CA GLU A 41 -29.77 -36.18 -9.66
C GLU A 41 -28.51 -36.68 -10.40
N ARG A 42 -27.49 -35.84 -10.57
CA ARG A 42 -26.22 -36.14 -11.21
C ARG A 42 -25.07 -36.29 -10.19
N GLY A 43 -25.38 -36.24 -8.89
CA GLY A 43 -24.42 -36.37 -7.79
C GLY A 43 -23.60 -35.11 -7.50
N ASN A 44 -23.91 -33.99 -8.14
CA ASN A 44 -23.25 -32.72 -7.84
C ASN A 44 -23.85 -32.13 -6.57
N GLN A 45 -22.99 -31.59 -5.72
CA GLN A 45 -23.42 -30.91 -4.52
C GLN A 45 -23.95 -29.53 -4.92
N ARG A 46 -25.21 -29.25 -4.60
CA ARG A 46 -25.89 -27.97 -4.79
C ARG A 46 -26.44 -27.48 -3.45
N ILE A 47 -26.46 -26.16 -3.28
CA ILE A 47 -27.26 -25.53 -2.22
C ILE A 47 -28.73 -25.66 -2.61
N PRO A 48 -29.63 -26.04 -1.69
CA PRO A 48 -31.06 -26.06 -1.96
C PRO A 48 -31.54 -24.66 -2.37
N ASP A 49 -32.39 -24.59 -3.41
CA ASP A 49 -32.90 -23.33 -3.98
C ASP A 49 -33.50 -22.38 -2.93
N SER A 50 -33.93 -22.91 -1.78
CA SER A 50 -34.41 -22.15 -0.62
C SER A 50 -33.36 -21.29 0.10
N ARG A 51 -32.07 -21.39 -0.24
CA ARG A 51 -30.97 -20.58 0.35
C ARG A 51 -30.24 -19.70 -0.66
N GLN A 52 -30.55 -19.81 -1.96
CA GLN A 52 -30.05 -18.83 -2.91
C GLN A 52 -30.85 -17.54 -2.70
N PRO A 53 -30.18 -16.41 -2.40
CA PRO A 53 -30.90 -15.16 -2.27
C PRO A 53 -31.61 -14.87 -3.59
N THR A 54 -32.92 -14.68 -3.53
CA THR A 54 -33.70 -14.47 -4.75
C THR A 54 -33.31 -13.13 -5.40
N SER A 55 -33.57 -12.98 -6.70
CA SER A 55 -33.42 -11.69 -7.40
C SER A 55 -34.19 -10.57 -6.66
N GLU A 56 -35.32 -10.90 -6.04
CA GLU A 56 -36.12 -10.01 -5.19
C GLU A 56 -35.44 -9.70 -3.85
N GLU A 57 -34.74 -10.63 -3.20
CA GLU A 57 -34.01 -10.35 -1.94
C GLU A 57 -32.76 -9.49 -2.16
N LEU A 58 -32.08 -9.66 -3.29
CA LEU A 58 -30.98 -8.80 -3.71
C LEU A 58 -31.47 -7.40 -4.11
N ALA A 59 -32.65 -7.31 -4.75
CA ALA A 59 -33.31 -6.05 -5.08
C ALA A 59 -33.91 -5.35 -3.85
N ALA A 60 -34.46 -6.10 -2.89
CA ALA A 60 -35.07 -5.57 -1.66
C ALA A 60 -34.06 -4.89 -0.73
N ALA A 61 -32.76 -5.20 -0.86
CA ALA A 61 -31.70 -4.44 -0.20
C ALA A 61 -31.57 -3.00 -0.71
N PHE A 62 -32.25 -2.61 -1.81
CA PHE A 62 -32.01 -1.36 -2.54
C PHE A 62 -33.21 -0.66 -3.22
N GLU A 63 -34.48 -1.06 -3.05
CA GLU A 63 -35.58 -0.48 -3.87
C GLU A 63 -36.66 0.35 -3.14
N PRO A 64 -37.35 1.25 -3.89
CA PRO A 64 -38.66 0.83 -4.40
C PRO A 64 -38.87 0.92 -5.92
N GLU A 65 -39.22 -0.26 -6.46
CA GLU A 65 -40.17 -0.70 -7.50
C GLU A 65 -40.22 -0.06 -8.90
N GLY A 66 -39.89 -0.88 -9.90
CA GLY A 66 -40.40 -0.80 -11.28
C GLY A 66 -40.16 -2.13 -12.03
N PRO A 67 -41.09 -2.57 -12.92
CA PRO A 67 -41.03 -3.93 -13.48
C PRO A 67 -39.90 -4.09 -14.52
N PRO A 68 -39.27 -5.27 -14.59
CA PRO A 68 -38.11 -5.52 -15.45
C PRO A 68 -38.51 -5.75 -16.91
N PRO A 69 -37.68 -5.36 -17.90
CA PRO A 69 -37.79 -5.86 -19.26
C PRO A 69 -37.02 -7.19 -19.44
N ALA A 70 -37.48 -7.96 -20.43
CA ALA A 70 -37.08 -9.32 -20.80
C ALA A 70 -35.60 -9.52 -21.18
N PRO A 71 -35.06 -10.76 -21.11
CA PRO A 71 -33.64 -11.04 -21.32
C PRO A 71 -33.24 -10.94 -22.80
N ALA A 72 -32.07 -10.35 -23.06
CA ALA A 72 -31.43 -10.35 -24.37
C ALA A 72 -30.27 -11.37 -24.39
N THR A 73 -30.27 -12.17 -25.45
CA THR A 73 -29.40 -13.29 -25.81
C THR A 73 -27.90 -12.98 -25.86
N ASP A 74 -27.14 -14.05 -25.58
CA ASP A 74 -25.69 -14.19 -25.59
C ASP A 74 -24.99 -13.59 -26.82
N ALA A 75 -24.05 -12.69 -26.57
CA ALA A 75 -22.98 -12.34 -27.50
C ALA A 75 -21.64 -12.52 -26.79
N ALA A 76 -20.82 -13.43 -27.33
CA ALA A 76 -19.51 -13.79 -26.82
C ALA A 76 -18.60 -12.55 -26.67
N ALA A 77 -18.07 -12.34 -25.47
CA ALA A 77 -17.14 -11.28 -25.16
C ALA A 77 -15.78 -11.50 -25.86
N PRO A 78 -15.16 -10.48 -26.47
CA PRO A 78 -13.82 -10.59 -27.02
C PRO A 78 -12.80 -10.65 -25.88
N ALA A 79 -11.89 -11.62 -25.97
CA ALA A 79 -10.75 -11.77 -25.08
C ALA A 79 -9.83 -10.54 -25.19
N VAL A 80 -9.81 -9.70 -24.17
CA VAL A 80 -8.87 -8.57 -24.07
C VAL A 80 -7.53 -9.12 -23.60
N ALA A 81 -6.57 -9.18 -24.53
CA ALA A 81 -5.20 -9.59 -24.26
C ALA A 81 -4.56 -8.63 -23.25
N SER A 82 -4.32 -9.13 -22.04
CA SER A 82 -3.65 -8.41 -20.95
C SER A 82 -2.12 -8.45 -21.17
N GLY A 83 -1.64 -7.69 -22.14
CA GLY A 83 -0.21 -7.46 -22.36
C GLY A 83 0.29 -6.29 -21.51
N VAL A 84 0.37 -6.44 -20.19
CA VAL A 84 1.03 -5.44 -19.34
C VAL A 84 2.54 -5.67 -19.46
N SER A 85 3.21 -4.89 -20.31
CA SER A 85 4.66 -4.86 -20.37
C SER A 85 5.23 -4.33 -19.04
N ASP A 86 6.16 -5.08 -18.42
CA ASP A 86 6.86 -4.62 -17.23
C ASP A 86 7.76 -3.43 -17.63
N PRO A 87 7.47 -2.20 -17.16
CA PRO A 87 8.21 -1.01 -17.58
C PRO A 87 9.68 -1.01 -17.16
N LEU A 88 10.09 -1.96 -16.28
CA LEU A 88 11.47 -2.13 -15.85
C LEU A 88 12.13 -3.39 -16.42
N ALA A 89 11.49 -4.12 -17.35
CA ALA A 89 12.03 -5.35 -17.91
C ALA A 89 13.41 -5.15 -18.55
N GLU A 90 13.55 -4.11 -19.38
CA GLU A 90 14.81 -3.77 -20.05
C GLU A 90 15.91 -3.41 -19.04
N ALA A 91 15.57 -2.62 -18.02
CA ALA A 91 16.51 -2.25 -16.97
C ALA A 91 16.98 -3.47 -16.15
N LYS A 92 16.06 -4.41 -15.84
CA LYS A 92 16.39 -5.67 -15.16
C LYS A 92 17.33 -6.52 -16.00
N GLN A 93 17.05 -6.66 -17.29
CA GLN A 93 17.90 -7.41 -18.20
C GLN A 93 19.29 -6.77 -18.32
N ALA A 94 19.37 -5.45 -18.54
CA ALA A 94 20.64 -4.73 -18.64
C ALA A 94 21.49 -4.86 -17.37
N PHE A 95 20.85 -4.78 -16.19
CA PHE A 95 21.54 -5.01 -14.92
C PHE A 95 22.05 -6.44 -14.80
N GLU A 96 21.24 -7.45 -15.15
CA GLU A 96 21.63 -8.84 -15.01
C GLU A 96 22.79 -9.20 -15.95
N GLU A 97 22.75 -8.75 -17.20
CA GLU A 97 23.84 -8.93 -18.15
C GLU A 97 25.14 -8.25 -17.66
N ALA A 98 25.04 -7.03 -17.14
CA ALA A 98 26.20 -6.32 -16.58
C ALA A 98 26.75 -7.02 -15.33
N ALA A 99 25.88 -7.48 -14.42
CA ALA A 99 26.27 -8.21 -13.23
C ALA A 99 26.98 -9.53 -13.56
N GLN A 100 26.45 -10.30 -14.52
CA GLN A 100 27.07 -11.53 -14.98
C GLN A 100 28.43 -11.31 -15.64
N ARG A 101 28.60 -10.24 -16.44
CA ARG A 101 29.91 -9.88 -17.00
C ARG A 101 30.93 -9.61 -15.90
N VAL A 102 30.56 -8.81 -14.89
CA VAL A 102 31.42 -8.49 -13.76
C VAL A 102 31.74 -9.73 -12.92
N GLU A 103 30.76 -10.61 -12.67
CA GLU A 103 30.98 -11.88 -11.97
C GLU A 103 31.98 -12.78 -12.71
N LYS A 104 31.87 -12.87 -14.04
CA LYS A 104 32.84 -13.61 -14.89
C LYS A 104 34.23 -12.98 -14.82
N ALA A 105 34.34 -11.65 -14.92
CA ALA A 105 35.60 -10.93 -14.80
C ALA A 105 36.27 -11.16 -13.44
N ILE A 106 35.49 -11.10 -12.34
CA ILE A 106 35.97 -11.42 -10.99
C ILE A 106 36.47 -12.87 -10.91
N ALA A 107 35.72 -13.83 -11.45
CA ALA A 107 36.09 -15.24 -11.43
C ALA A 107 37.39 -15.51 -12.23
N ALA A 108 37.57 -14.80 -13.35
CA ALA A 108 38.77 -14.86 -14.17
C ALA A 108 39.96 -14.07 -13.60
N ARG A 109 39.79 -13.35 -12.48
CA ARG A 109 40.76 -12.40 -11.92
C ARG A 109 41.22 -11.34 -12.92
N ASP A 110 40.29 -10.87 -13.73
CA ASP A 110 40.52 -9.82 -14.72
C ASP A 110 40.86 -8.48 -14.02
N PRO A 111 42.00 -7.82 -14.33
CA PRO A 111 42.33 -6.52 -13.76
C PRO A 111 41.27 -5.45 -14.05
N ASP A 112 40.52 -5.56 -15.16
CA ASP A 112 39.49 -4.62 -15.58
C ASP A 112 38.12 -4.85 -14.90
N ALA A 113 37.99 -5.87 -14.05
CA ALA A 113 36.74 -6.19 -13.36
C ALA A 113 36.14 -4.98 -12.62
N LEU A 114 36.99 -4.13 -12.02
CA LEU A 114 36.53 -2.93 -11.32
C LEU A 114 35.95 -1.87 -12.27
N ALA A 115 36.59 -1.66 -13.43
CA ALA A 115 36.09 -0.73 -14.44
C ALA A 115 34.73 -1.21 -14.97
N GLN A 116 34.58 -2.51 -15.23
CA GLN A 116 33.33 -3.13 -15.66
C GLN A 116 32.21 -2.97 -14.61
N ALA A 117 32.57 -2.96 -13.32
CA ALA A 117 31.62 -2.80 -12.22
C ALA A 117 31.14 -1.35 -11.97
N ALA A 118 31.73 -0.36 -12.65
CA ALA A 118 31.47 1.05 -12.37
C ALA A 118 30.00 1.47 -12.61
N SER A 119 29.35 0.89 -13.63
CA SER A 119 27.99 1.21 -14.06
C SER A 119 26.89 0.48 -13.28
N LEU A 120 27.22 -0.57 -12.53
CA LEU A 120 26.23 -1.44 -11.88
C LEU A 120 25.27 -0.68 -10.94
N ASN A 121 25.77 0.34 -10.23
CA ASN A 121 24.94 1.09 -9.29
C ASN A 121 23.86 1.92 -9.99
N ALA A 122 24.21 2.55 -11.12
CA ALA A 122 23.26 3.35 -11.90
C ALA A 122 22.16 2.46 -12.52
N LEU A 123 22.51 1.25 -12.94
CA LEU A 123 21.55 0.25 -13.43
C LEU A 123 20.68 -0.31 -12.30
N ALA A 124 21.23 -0.43 -11.10
CA ALA A 124 20.54 -1.00 -9.95
C ALA A 124 19.56 -0.04 -9.26
N GLU A 125 19.85 1.26 -9.26
CA GLU A 125 19.04 2.29 -8.58
C GLU A 125 17.55 2.26 -8.95
N PRO A 126 17.14 2.23 -10.23
CA PRO A 126 15.72 2.13 -10.60
C PRO A 126 15.08 0.78 -10.26
N LEU A 127 15.89 -0.26 -10.07
CA LEU A 127 15.42 -1.62 -9.75
C LEU A 127 15.18 -1.83 -8.25
N GLY A 128 15.77 -0.98 -7.43
CA GLY A 128 15.54 -0.94 -6.00
C GLY A 128 16.66 -1.53 -5.15
N PRO A 129 16.42 -1.65 -3.83
CA PRO A 129 17.48 -1.80 -2.84
C PRO A 129 18.21 -3.15 -2.89
N ALA A 130 17.56 -4.22 -3.35
CA ALA A 130 18.18 -5.53 -3.49
C ALA A 130 19.28 -5.51 -4.58
N GLN A 131 18.98 -4.91 -5.73
CA GLN A 131 19.92 -4.76 -6.83
C GLN A 131 21.05 -3.79 -6.45
N VAL A 132 20.74 -2.71 -5.73
CA VAL A 132 21.77 -1.77 -5.24
C VAL A 132 22.74 -2.49 -4.29
N THR A 133 22.22 -3.33 -3.40
CA THR A 133 23.05 -4.17 -2.52
C THR A 133 23.94 -5.12 -3.31
N ARG A 134 23.41 -5.80 -4.34
CA ARG A 134 24.20 -6.68 -5.23
C ARG A 134 25.28 -5.90 -5.99
N ALA A 135 24.96 -4.72 -6.51
CA ALA A 135 25.90 -3.87 -7.22
C ALA A 135 27.11 -3.48 -6.34
N TRP A 136 26.86 -3.01 -5.11
CA TRP A 136 27.95 -2.70 -4.16
C TRP A 136 28.75 -3.93 -3.76
N THR A 137 28.11 -5.08 -3.62
CA THR A 137 28.78 -6.36 -3.35
C THR A 137 29.78 -6.71 -4.47
N LEU A 138 29.35 -6.60 -5.73
CA LEU A 138 30.18 -6.90 -6.89
C LEU A 138 31.32 -5.88 -7.02
N ARG A 139 31.07 -4.60 -6.80
CA ARG A 139 32.14 -3.57 -6.80
C ARG A 139 33.20 -3.81 -5.73
N ALA A 140 32.80 -4.18 -4.51
CA ALA A 140 33.74 -4.48 -3.44
C ALA A 140 34.59 -5.74 -3.75
N LYS A 141 34.00 -6.73 -4.43
CA LYS A 141 34.71 -7.93 -4.91
C LYS A 141 35.67 -7.63 -6.06
N ALA A 142 35.22 -6.82 -7.03
CA ALA A 142 36.02 -6.41 -8.17
C ALA A 142 37.25 -5.59 -7.73
N ALA A 143 37.06 -4.61 -6.83
CA ALA A 143 38.17 -3.80 -6.30
C ALA A 143 39.25 -4.67 -5.63
N ARG A 144 38.83 -5.64 -4.81
CA ARG A 144 39.75 -6.60 -4.18
C ARG A 144 40.49 -7.46 -5.21
N THR A 145 39.81 -7.85 -6.29
CA THR A 145 40.39 -8.67 -7.37
C THR A 145 41.46 -7.88 -8.14
N SER A 146 41.23 -6.57 -8.35
CA SER A 146 42.18 -5.64 -8.97
C SER A 146 43.30 -5.17 -8.01
N GLY A 147 43.36 -5.69 -6.76
CA GLY A 147 44.37 -5.28 -5.77
C GLY A 147 44.11 -3.94 -5.07
N ASP A 148 42.95 -3.32 -5.28
CA ASP A 148 42.54 -2.08 -4.64
C ASP A 148 41.82 -2.37 -3.29
N ASP A 149 42.61 -2.72 -2.27
CA ASP A 149 42.09 -3.00 -0.93
C ASP A 149 41.38 -1.79 -0.29
N ALA A 150 41.89 -0.58 -0.54
CA ALA A 150 41.30 0.66 -0.01
C ALA A 150 39.93 0.93 -0.64
N GLY A 151 39.81 0.79 -1.96
CA GLY A 151 38.53 0.86 -2.67
C GLY A 151 37.58 -0.26 -2.24
N ALA A 152 38.06 -1.48 -2.04
CA ALA A 152 37.24 -2.59 -1.56
C ALA A 152 36.61 -2.29 -0.19
N VAL A 153 37.37 -1.71 0.75
CA VAL A 153 36.86 -1.25 2.06
C VAL A 153 35.83 -0.13 1.87
N ALA A 154 36.12 0.86 1.02
CA ALA A 154 35.21 1.98 0.76
C ALA A 154 33.87 1.51 0.15
N PHE A 155 33.91 0.58 -0.83
CA PHE A 155 32.72 -0.01 -1.41
C PHE A 155 31.94 -0.88 -0.42
N ALA A 156 32.62 -1.63 0.44
CA ALA A 156 31.95 -2.39 1.49
C ALA A 156 31.32 -1.49 2.58
N GLN A 157 31.87 -0.31 2.84
CA GLN A 157 31.21 0.69 3.67
C GLN A 157 29.95 1.25 3.00
N ARG A 158 29.97 1.50 1.68
CA ARG A 158 28.76 1.88 0.93
C ARG A 158 27.72 0.77 0.88
N TRP A 159 28.17 -0.49 0.77
CA TRP A 159 27.33 -1.68 0.91
C TRP A 159 26.65 -1.74 2.28
N LEU A 160 27.40 -1.52 3.37
CA LEU A 160 26.83 -1.48 4.73
C LEU A 160 25.67 -0.48 4.84
N LEU A 161 25.83 0.68 4.21
CA LEU A 161 24.84 1.77 4.15
C LEU A 161 23.78 1.59 3.06
N SER A 162 23.78 0.50 2.29
CA SER A 162 22.68 0.17 1.37
C SER A 162 21.84 -1.01 1.85
N CYS A 163 22.28 -1.73 2.88
CA CYS A 163 21.54 -2.84 3.46
C CYS A 163 20.13 -2.45 3.92
N GLY A 164 19.16 -3.30 3.56
CA GLY A 164 17.72 -3.11 3.77
C GLY A 164 16.96 -3.13 2.44
N PRO A 165 15.62 -3.18 2.43
CA PRO A 165 14.74 -3.32 3.60
C PRO A 165 14.70 -4.77 4.10
N THR A 166 15.01 -5.76 3.26
CA THR A 166 14.91 -7.18 3.61
C THR A 166 16.18 -7.68 4.30
N ALA A 167 16.02 -8.31 5.47
CA ALA A 167 17.10 -8.92 6.25
C ALA A 167 18.35 -8.02 6.45
N PRO A 168 18.20 -6.76 6.91
CA PRO A 168 19.30 -5.81 7.02
C PRO A 168 20.46 -6.36 7.86
N ASP A 169 20.19 -7.09 8.94
CA ASP A 169 21.23 -7.61 9.83
C ASP A 169 22.15 -8.64 9.14
N ALA A 170 21.60 -9.48 8.27
CA ALA A 170 22.39 -10.46 7.52
C ALA A 170 23.29 -9.78 6.48
N CYS A 171 22.73 -8.82 5.73
CA CYS A 171 23.48 -8.00 4.77
C CYS A 171 24.62 -7.24 5.46
N ARG A 172 24.35 -6.58 6.59
CA ARG A 172 25.34 -5.80 7.34
C ARG A 172 26.47 -6.67 7.87
N ARG A 173 26.16 -7.85 8.42
CA ARG A 173 27.19 -8.83 8.83
C ARG A 173 28.09 -9.24 7.67
N GLN A 174 27.55 -9.39 6.47
CA GLN A 174 28.34 -9.70 5.28
C GLN A 174 29.25 -8.54 4.87
N ALA A 175 28.72 -7.32 4.79
CA ALA A 175 29.50 -6.12 4.48
C ALA A 175 30.65 -5.90 5.49
N LEU A 176 30.38 -6.03 6.78
CA LEU A 176 31.39 -5.89 7.84
C LEU A 176 32.47 -6.97 7.79
N ARG A 177 32.11 -8.23 7.48
CA ARG A 177 33.11 -9.30 7.24
C ARG A 177 33.99 -8.94 6.05
N TRP A 178 33.42 -8.44 4.97
CA TRP A 178 34.18 -8.03 3.79
C TRP A 178 35.14 -6.88 4.08
N MET A 179 34.69 -5.85 4.81
CA MET A 179 35.54 -4.73 5.25
C MET A 179 36.75 -5.24 6.05
N GLU A 180 36.53 -6.18 6.97
CA GLU A 180 37.59 -6.75 7.80
C GLU A 180 38.59 -7.58 6.99
N GLU A 181 38.11 -8.37 6.03
CA GLU A 181 38.97 -9.16 5.14
C GLU A 181 39.81 -8.30 4.20
N SER A 182 39.22 -7.27 3.59
CA SER A 182 39.92 -6.34 2.69
C SER A 182 40.91 -5.44 3.44
N ALA A 183 40.71 -5.22 4.73
CA ALA A 183 41.60 -4.38 5.53
C ALA A 183 42.82 -5.11 6.11
N ARG A 184 43.07 -6.39 5.78
CA ARG A 184 44.11 -7.20 6.45
C ARG A 184 45.54 -6.69 6.25
N HIS A 185 45.84 -6.10 5.09
CA HIS A 185 47.22 -5.73 4.71
C HIS A 185 47.42 -4.25 4.36
N GLY A 186 46.37 -3.42 4.47
CA GLY A 186 46.44 -2.00 4.13
C GLY A 186 46.86 -1.09 5.29
N ALA A 187 47.35 0.12 4.96
CA ALA A 187 47.73 1.16 5.93
C ALA A 187 46.58 1.58 6.88
N HIS A 188 45.33 1.32 6.50
CA HIS A 188 44.14 1.62 7.30
C HIS A 188 43.59 0.43 8.10
N ALA A 189 44.31 -0.70 8.16
CA ALA A 189 43.89 -1.93 8.80
C ALA A 189 43.35 -1.74 10.22
N ALA A 190 44.12 -1.06 11.09
CA ALA A 190 43.75 -0.86 12.49
C ALA A 190 42.49 0.00 12.64
N LYS A 191 42.37 1.08 11.86
CA LYS A 191 41.21 1.97 11.86
C LYS A 191 39.95 1.23 11.40
N THR A 192 40.04 0.46 10.31
CA THR A 192 38.92 -0.31 9.79
C THR A 192 38.50 -1.42 10.76
N LYS A 193 39.44 -2.16 11.36
CA LYS A 193 39.13 -3.18 12.37
C LYS A 193 38.40 -2.58 13.57
N ARG A 194 38.84 -1.42 14.07
CA ARG A 194 38.16 -0.71 15.16
C ARG A 194 36.73 -0.29 14.76
N LEU A 195 36.58 0.30 13.58
CA LEU A 195 35.26 0.68 13.06
C LEU A 195 34.32 -0.54 12.96
N VAL A 196 34.79 -1.65 12.40
CA VAL A 196 34.02 -2.89 12.28
C VAL A 196 33.61 -3.42 13.65
N ALA A 197 34.52 -3.44 14.63
CA ALA A 197 34.22 -3.86 16.00
C ALA A 197 33.16 -2.95 16.66
N ASP A 198 33.30 -1.64 16.51
CA ASP A 198 32.37 -0.66 17.07
C ASP A 198 30.97 -0.77 16.45
N VAL A 199 30.88 -0.97 15.13
CA VAL A 199 29.59 -1.20 14.44
C VAL A 199 28.97 -2.53 14.85
N ARG A 200 29.74 -3.63 14.94
CA ARG A 200 29.23 -4.93 15.43
C ARG A 200 28.66 -4.83 16.84
N LYS A 201 29.35 -4.08 17.72
CA LYS A 201 28.88 -3.82 19.09
C LYS A 201 27.56 -3.02 19.09
N ALA A 202 27.46 -2.00 18.25
CA ALA A 202 26.23 -1.23 18.09
C ALA A 202 25.08 -2.10 17.58
N ASP A 203 25.31 -2.89 16.52
CA ASP A 203 24.32 -3.78 15.90
C ASP A 203 23.83 -4.85 16.90
N ALA A 204 24.74 -5.47 17.65
CA ALA A 204 24.36 -6.43 18.70
C ALA A 204 23.51 -5.79 19.80
N CYS A 205 23.84 -4.56 20.21
CA CYS A 205 23.04 -3.82 21.18
C CYS A 205 21.64 -3.50 20.64
N LEU A 206 21.52 -3.06 19.39
CA LEU A 206 20.22 -2.76 18.79
C LEU A 206 19.34 -4.02 18.69
N VAL A 207 19.87 -5.15 18.23
CA VAL A 207 19.13 -6.42 18.14
C VAL A 207 18.65 -6.87 19.54
N SER A 208 19.50 -6.74 20.56
CA SER A 208 19.12 -7.00 21.94
C SER A 208 18.01 -6.07 22.42
N ALA A 209 18.12 -4.77 22.09
CA ALA A 209 17.12 -3.76 22.44
C ALA A 209 15.76 -4.01 21.75
N GLU A 210 15.76 -4.38 20.47
CA GLU A 210 14.56 -4.78 19.73
C GLU A 210 13.91 -6.02 20.35
N THR A 211 14.72 -7.03 20.71
CA THR A 211 14.22 -8.24 21.36
C THR A 211 13.59 -7.93 22.72
N SER A 212 14.24 -7.09 23.52
CA SER A 212 13.71 -6.60 24.80
C SER A 212 12.42 -5.80 24.60
N ALA A 213 12.37 -4.91 23.62
CA ALA A 213 11.21 -4.09 23.30
C ALA A 213 10.00 -4.90 22.80
N ARG A 214 10.22 -6.02 22.10
CA ARG A 214 9.14 -6.95 21.74
C ARG A 214 8.59 -7.72 22.95
N ARG A 215 9.42 -8.00 23.96
CA ARG A 215 9.09 -8.85 25.11
C ARG A 215 8.58 -8.09 26.34
N GLY A 216 8.26 -6.81 26.26
CA GLY A 216 7.89 -6.06 27.46
C GLY A 216 9.09 -5.57 28.31
N GLY A 217 10.34 -5.81 27.89
CA GLY A 217 11.55 -5.49 28.66
C GLY A 217 12.09 -4.06 28.47
N ALA A 218 12.91 -3.60 29.42
CA ALA A 218 13.53 -2.28 29.39
C ALA A 218 14.54 -2.10 28.24
N VAL A 219 14.74 -0.85 27.80
CA VAL A 219 15.76 -0.51 26.80
C VAL A 219 17.14 -0.66 27.43
N PRO A 220 18.07 -1.44 26.84
CA PRO A 220 19.40 -1.60 27.39
C PRO A 220 20.19 -0.28 27.31
N ALA A 221 21.00 -0.02 28.35
CA ALA A 221 21.79 1.21 28.47
C ALA A 221 22.76 1.43 27.29
N CYS A 222 23.16 0.35 26.60
CA CYS A 222 24.04 0.42 25.43
C CYS A 222 23.40 1.13 24.22
N LEU A 223 22.07 1.25 24.14
CA LEU A 223 21.38 1.76 22.93
C LEU A 223 21.80 3.20 22.61
N SER A 224 21.97 4.04 23.63
CA SER A 224 22.43 5.43 23.45
C SER A 224 23.82 5.52 22.82
N ALA A 225 24.70 4.54 23.08
CA ALA A 225 26.01 4.48 22.43
C ALA A 225 25.91 3.99 20.98
N ALA A 226 25.03 3.00 20.71
CA ALA A 226 24.75 2.53 19.36
C ALA A 226 24.19 3.65 18.46
N GLU A 227 23.24 4.45 18.97
CA GLU A 227 22.69 5.60 18.24
C GLU A 227 23.74 6.64 17.86
N ARG A 228 24.70 6.94 18.75
CA ARG A 228 25.81 7.84 18.44
C ARG A 228 26.66 7.28 17.31
N MET A 229 26.96 5.98 17.35
CA MET A 229 27.69 5.31 16.27
C MET A 229 26.95 5.42 14.93
N TYR A 230 25.65 5.14 14.90
CA TYR A 230 24.84 5.25 13.68
C TYR A 230 24.76 6.68 13.15
N ARG A 231 24.68 7.68 14.03
CA ARG A 231 24.74 9.09 13.64
C ARG A 231 26.08 9.46 13.00
N THR A 232 27.19 9.01 13.58
CA THR A 232 28.53 9.23 13.02
C THR A 232 28.67 8.58 11.64
N GLN A 233 28.08 7.40 11.44
CA GLN A 233 28.07 6.71 10.14
C GLN A 233 27.01 7.25 9.16
N ARG A 234 26.14 8.18 9.58
CA ARG A 234 24.97 8.65 8.82
C ARG A 234 24.06 7.50 8.38
N ASP A 235 23.89 6.50 9.24
CA ASP A 235 23.08 5.32 8.97
C ASP A 235 21.63 5.57 9.39
N GLY A 236 20.83 6.14 8.48
CA GLY A 236 19.44 6.52 8.74
C GLY A 236 18.56 5.33 9.14
N LEU A 237 18.74 4.17 8.49
CA LEU A 237 17.96 2.97 8.80
C LEU A 237 18.15 2.53 10.27
N MET A 238 19.40 2.48 10.72
CA MET A 238 19.70 2.02 12.08
C MET A 238 19.30 3.05 13.14
N GLN A 239 19.38 4.35 12.82
CA GLN A 239 18.83 5.41 13.67
C GLN A 239 17.30 5.29 13.79
N ALA A 240 16.59 5.05 12.68
CA ALA A 240 15.14 4.86 12.69
C ALA A 240 14.72 3.64 13.51
N ARG A 241 15.44 2.50 13.38
CA ARG A 241 15.22 1.31 14.21
C ARG A 241 15.42 1.59 15.70
N ALA A 242 16.48 2.31 16.07
CA ALA A 242 16.73 2.66 17.46
C ALA A 242 15.62 3.58 18.04
N ALA A 243 15.15 4.56 17.27
CA ALA A 243 14.02 5.41 17.65
C ALA A 243 12.73 4.59 17.83
N LEU A 244 12.46 3.63 16.93
CA LEU A 244 11.32 2.73 17.04
C LEU A 244 11.38 1.89 18.33
N VAL A 245 12.55 1.39 18.72
CA VAL A 245 12.74 0.67 19.99
C VAL A 245 12.44 1.56 21.20
N ARG A 246 12.90 2.82 21.18
CA ARG A 246 12.60 3.77 22.27
C ARG A 246 11.12 4.09 22.36
N ALA A 247 10.46 4.29 21.21
CA ALA A 247 9.03 4.46 21.14
C ALA A 247 8.28 3.30 21.79
N GLN A 248 8.63 2.06 21.42
CA GLN A 248 8.01 0.84 21.95
C GLN A 248 8.14 0.73 23.47
N ALA A 249 9.29 1.11 24.02
CA ALA A 249 9.48 1.11 25.46
C ALA A 249 8.69 2.23 26.17
N ALA A 250 8.60 3.41 25.55
CA ALA A 250 7.86 4.55 26.10
C ALA A 250 6.35 4.35 26.06
N GLN A 251 5.81 3.66 25.04
CA GLN A 251 4.38 3.36 24.92
C GLN A 251 3.82 2.48 26.04
N ARG A 252 4.67 1.82 26.83
CA ARG A 252 4.19 0.94 27.92
C ARG A 252 3.86 1.68 29.20
N ASP A 253 4.34 2.90 29.33
CA ASP A 253 4.06 3.75 30.48
C ASP A 253 3.20 4.90 29.98
N GLU A 254 1.95 4.97 30.43
CA GLU A 254 1.01 6.02 30.07
C GLU A 254 1.60 7.42 30.33
N ARG A 255 2.44 7.57 31.37
CA ARG A 255 3.12 8.83 31.70
C ARG A 255 4.10 9.27 30.61
N HIS A 256 4.51 8.34 29.76
CA HIS A 256 5.44 8.53 28.66
C HIS A 256 4.79 8.37 27.28
N ALA A 257 3.46 8.30 27.19
CA ALA A 257 2.75 8.14 25.91
C ALA A 257 3.14 9.19 24.86
N GLU A 258 3.22 10.47 25.25
CA GLU A 258 3.66 11.54 24.35
C GLU A 258 5.10 11.37 23.87
N ARG A 259 5.97 10.87 24.74
CA ARG A 259 7.35 10.55 24.35
C ARG A 259 7.36 9.41 23.34
N GLY A 260 6.51 8.40 23.52
CA GLY A 260 6.28 7.32 22.56
C GLY A 260 5.91 7.87 21.18
N VAL A 261 4.88 8.71 21.10
CA VAL A 261 4.42 9.39 19.87
C VAL A 261 5.54 10.19 19.20
N ARG A 262 6.32 10.96 19.98
CA ARG A 262 7.47 11.72 19.45
C ARG A 262 8.56 10.81 18.87
N GLU A 263 8.90 9.72 19.53
CA GLU A 263 9.92 8.78 19.04
C GLU A 263 9.41 7.99 17.81
N LEU A 264 8.10 7.70 17.70
CA LEU A 264 7.51 7.10 16.49
C LEU A 264 7.59 8.05 15.30
N SER A 265 7.18 9.30 15.50
CA SER A 265 7.29 10.36 14.48
C SER A 265 8.75 10.55 14.05
N ARG A 266 9.68 10.51 15.00
CA ARG A 266 11.11 10.58 14.71
C ARG A 266 11.61 9.37 13.93
N ALA A 267 11.20 8.15 14.29
CA ALA A 267 11.57 6.93 13.58
C ALA A 267 11.13 6.97 12.10
N GLU A 268 9.96 7.53 11.82
CA GLU A 268 9.44 7.73 10.48
C GLU A 268 10.27 8.74 9.66
N GLN A 269 10.70 9.84 10.29
CA GLN A 269 11.41 10.95 9.62
C GLN A 269 12.91 10.72 9.44
N LEU A 270 13.54 9.89 10.30
CA LEU A 270 14.99 9.70 10.31
C LEU A 270 15.56 9.07 9.02
N CYS A 271 14.72 8.41 8.22
CA CYS A 271 15.14 7.83 6.97
C CYS A 271 13.98 7.75 5.97
N THR A 272 14.05 8.51 4.88
CA THR A 272 13.04 8.54 3.81
C THR A 272 13.38 7.61 2.62
N GLU A 273 14.56 6.98 2.65
CA GLU A 273 15.05 6.09 1.59
C GLU A 273 14.19 4.80 1.46
N ALA A 274 14.15 4.21 0.27
CA ALA A 274 13.36 2.99 -0.01
C ALA A 274 13.72 1.81 0.92
N ARG A 275 14.99 1.67 1.32
CA ARG A 275 15.43 0.63 2.27
C ARG A 275 14.85 0.77 3.68
N CYS A 276 14.27 1.92 4.01
CA CYS A 276 13.68 2.21 5.32
C CYS A 276 12.17 1.98 5.36
N ALA A 277 11.55 1.59 4.24
CA ALA A 277 10.10 1.45 4.14
C ALA A 277 9.50 0.56 5.25
N GLN A 278 10.11 -0.59 5.57
CA GLN A 278 9.60 -1.48 6.62
C GLN A 278 9.56 -0.82 8.01
N VAL A 279 10.63 -0.10 8.39
CA VAL A 279 10.72 0.57 9.70
C VAL A 279 9.75 1.76 9.76
N ARG A 280 9.63 2.52 8.67
CA ARG A 280 8.67 3.64 8.57
C ARG A 280 7.23 3.14 8.69
N ARG A 281 6.87 2.08 7.97
CA ARG A 281 5.54 1.47 8.07
C ARG A 281 5.24 0.98 9.49
N ALA A 282 6.20 0.29 10.12
CA ALA A 282 6.04 -0.16 11.50
C ALA A 282 5.90 1.01 12.50
N ALA A 283 6.61 2.12 12.29
CA ALA A 283 6.48 3.32 13.10
C ALA A 283 5.11 4.00 12.90
N LEU A 284 4.67 4.16 11.65
CA LEU A 284 3.39 4.78 11.32
C LEU A 284 2.20 3.94 11.81
N ALA A 285 2.22 2.61 11.64
CA ALA A 285 1.17 1.74 12.15
C ALA A 285 1.03 1.86 13.68
N ARG A 286 2.14 1.89 14.41
CA ARG A 286 2.13 2.13 15.87
C ARG A 286 1.69 3.53 16.26
N LEU A 287 1.96 4.52 15.40
CA LEU A 287 1.52 5.90 15.61
C LEU A 287 0.01 5.98 15.45
N VAL A 288 -0.57 5.26 14.49
CA VAL A 288 -2.02 5.13 14.33
C VAL A 288 -2.64 4.59 15.62
N ASP A 289 -2.15 3.46 16.13
CA ASP A 289 -2.69 2.86 17.35
C ASP A 289 -2.57 3.83 18.55
N ALA A 290 -1.42 4.50 18.72
CA ALA A 290 -1.21 5.46 19.80
C ALA A 290 -2.14 6.70 19.73
N GLU A 291 -2.39 7.23 18.54
CA GLU A 291 -3.29 8.39 18.37
C GLU A 291 -4.76 7.98 18.53
N LEU A 292 -5.14 6.78 18.11
CA LEU A 292 -6.48 6.24 18.36
C LEU A 292 -6.74 6.06 19.86
N GLU A 293 -5.79 5.53 20.62
CA GLU A 293 -5.87 5.41 22.09
C GLU A 293 -6.02 6.78 22.77
N ARG A 294 -5.40 7.83 22.21
CA ARG A 294 -5.53 9.22 22.68
C ARG A 294 -6.81 9.91 22.21
N GLY A 295 -7.61 9.27 21.35
CA GLY A 295 -8.80 9.85 20.74
C GLY A 295 -8.55 10.83 19.59
N ASP A 296 -7.29 11.03 19.16
CA ASP A 296 -6.96 11.88 18.00
C ASP A 296 -7.11 11.10 16.69
N ARG A 297 -8.38 10.91 16.30
CA ARG A 297 -8.77 10.17 15.08
C ARG A 297 -8.26 10.84 13.80
N LEU A 298 -8.05 12.16 13.80
CA LEU A 298 -7.52 12.87 12.65
C LEU A 298 -6.01 12.60 12.49
N ALA A 299 -5.24 12.68 13.58
CA ALA A 299 -3.82 12.34 13.55
C ALA A 299 -3.61 10.86 13.19
N ALA A 300 -4.43 9.96 13.73
CA ALA A 300 -4.44 8.55 13.35
C ALA A 300 -4.68 8.36 11.85
N ALA A 301 -5.73 8.95 11.27
CA ALA A 301 -6.01 8.84 9.85
C ALA A 301 -4.87 9.39 8.98
N ARG A 302 -4.28 10.54 9.33
CA ARG A 302 -3.10 11.10 8.64
C ARG A 302 -1.90 10.14 8.69
N ALA A 303 -1.63 9.55 9.85
CA ALA A 303 -0.56 8.57 9.99
C ALA A 303 -0.81 7.31 9.15
N ALA A 304 -2.06 6.83 9.10
CA ALA A 304 -2.45 5.67 8.29
C ALA A 304 -2.36 5.95 6.78
N ILE A 305 -2.78 7.13 6.30
CA ILE A 305 -2.63 7.54 4.90
C ILE A 305 -1.15 7.58 4.52
N ARG A 306 -0.29 8.15 5.36
CA ARG A 306 1.17 8.12 5.13
C ARG A 306 1.72 6.70 5.12
N GLU A 307 1.22 5.81 5.98
CA GLU A 307 1.61 4.39 5.97
C GLU A 307 1.28 3.73 4.65
N GLY A 308 0.06 3.95 4.15
CA GLY A 308 -0.39 3.51 2.83
C GLY A 308 0.49 4.05 1.69
N GLN A 309 0.92 5.31 1.74
CA GLN A 309 1.86 5.87 0.75
C GLN A 309 3.22 5.18 0.80
N VAL A 310 3.77 4.92 1.99
CA VAL A 310 5.03 4.18 2.13
C VAL A 310 4.87 2.76 1.60
N TYR A 311 3.73 2.10 1.86
CA TYR A 311 3.44 0.78 1.31
C TYR A 311 3.34 0.80 -0.21
N ALA A 312 2.58 1.74 -0.77
CA ALA A 312 2.42 1.92 -2.22
C ALA A 312 3.79 2.06 -2.91
N ALA A 313 4.72 2.81 -2.31
CA ALA A 313 6.07 2.97 -2.85
C ALA A 313 6.88 1.66 -2.90
N THR A 314 6.52 0.64 -2.11
CA THR A 314 7.15 -0.69 -2.15
C THR A 314 6.54 -1.62 -3.19
N LEU A 315 5.40 -1.25 -3.76
CA LEU A 315 4.68 -2.07 -4.74
C LEU A 315 5.09 -1.71 -6.19
N PRO A 316 4.96 -2.67 -7.13
CA PRO A 316 5.05 -2.40 -8.56
C PRO A 316 4.06 -1.30 -8.98
N PRO A 317 4.37 -0.48 -10.01
CA PRO A 317 3.51 0.64 -10.43
C PRO A 317 2.03 0.29 -10.62
N ALA A 318 1.73 -0.84 -11.24
CA ALA A 318 0.36 -1.30 -11.50
C ALA A 318 -0.43 -1.63 -10.22
N GLU A 319 0.26 -1.97 -9.13
CA GLU A 319 -0.35 -2.36 -7.85
C GLU A 319 -0.45 -1.20 -6.86
N ARG A 320 0.21 -0.06 -7.10
CA ARG A 320 0.26 1.07 -6.13
C ARG A 320 -1.11 1.67 -5.86
N LEU A 321 -1.99 1.65 -6.87
CA LEU A 321 -3.38 2.06 -6.74
C LEU A 321 -4.10 1.24 -5.67
N TYR A 322 -3.66 0.01 -5.41
CA TYR A 322 -4.31 -0.92 -4.49
C TYR A 322 -3.58 -1.07 -3.15
N ALA A 323 -2.87 -0.04 -2.71
CA ALA A 323 -2.05 -0.04 -1.51
C ALA A 323 -2.82 0.25 -0.21
N TRP A 324 -4.15 0.09 -0.18
CA TRP A 324 -4.93 0.27 1.03
C TRP A 324 -4.63 -0.82 2.06
N THR A 325 -4.37 -0.43 3.32
CA THR A 325 -3.96 -1.35 4.39
C THR A 325 -5.02 -1.49 5.47
N ASP A 326 -4.94 -2.54 6.30
CA ASP A 326 -5.84 -2.70 7.45
C ASP A 326 -5.67 -1.56 8.48
N THR A 327 -4.48 -0.96 8.54
CA THR A 327 -4.22 0.23 9.36
C THR A 327 -5.04 1.42 8.86
N MET A 328 -5.14 1.60 7.53
CA MET A 328 -6.01 2.62 6.94
C MET A 328 -7.48 2.35 7.23
N ASP A 329 -7.96 1.10 7.12
CA ASP A 329 -9.35 0.79 7.46
C ASP A 329 -9.72 1.22 8.88
N ARG A 330 -8.94 0.80 9.88
CA ARG A 330 -9.24 1.12 11.28
C ARG A 330 -9.25 2.62 11.53
N ALA A 331 -8.24 3.33 11.03
CA ALA A 331 -8.10 4.77 11.25
C ALA A 331 -9.16 5.58 10.50
N CYS A 332 -9.47 5.19 9.26
CA CYS A 332 -10.49 5.85 8.46
C CYS A 332 -11.89 5.60 8.99
N ALA A 333 -12.22 4.37 9.38
CA ALA A 333 -13.50 4.07 10.01
C ALA A 333 -13.70 4.88 11.30
N ALA A 334 -12.65 5.01 12.13
CA ALA A 334 -12.70 5.83 13.32
C ALA A 334 -12.96 7.31 13.00
N LEU A 335 -12.28 7.86 11.98
CA LEU A 335 -12.47 9.25 11.56
C LEU A 335 -13.87 9.51 10.99
N ASP A 336 -14.35 8.62 10.11
CA ASP A 336 -15.68 8.72 9.51
C ASP A 336 -16.77 8.61 10.57
N ALA A 337 -16.63 7.72 11.56
CA ALA A 337 -17.53 7.66 12.70
C ALA A 337 -17.53 8.95 13.54
N ALA A 338 -16.45 9.72 13.53
CA ALA A 338 -16.34 10.97 14.30
C ALA A 338 -16.87 12.21 13.54
N ARG A 339 -16.71 12.24 12.21
CA ARG A 339 -16.91 13.43 11.38
C ARG A 339 -17.92 13.26 10.25
N GLY A 340 -18.48 12.06 10.10
CA GLY A 340 -19.38 11.69 9.02
C GLY A 340 -18.67 10.91 7.91
N THR A 341 -19.44 10.05 7.23
CA THR A 341 -19.01 9.21 6.12
C THR A 341 -18.26 10.01 5.05
N GLY A 342 -17.11 9.49 4.60
CA GLY A 342 -16.31 10.12 3.54
C GLY A 342 -15.30 11.17 4.04
N SER A 343 -15.28 11.47 5.34
CA SER A 343 -14.29 12.38 5.93
C SER A 343 -12.85 11.91 5.71
N CYS A 344 -12.59 10.60 5.80
CA CYS A 344 -11.27 10.04 5.55
C CYS A 344 -10.88 10.13 4.07
N ARG A 345 -11.81 9.91 3.15
CA ARG A 345 -11.57 10.06 1.71
C ARG A 345 -11.27 11.51 1.33
N ALA A 346 -11.98 12.46 1.91
CA ALA A 346 -11.67 13.88 1.74
C ALA A 346 -10.26 14.22 2.27
N LEU A 347 -9.88 13.67 3.42
CA LEU A 347 -8.53 13.82 3.98
C LEU A 347 -7.46 13.18 3.08
N GLU A 348 -7.68 11.96 2.60
CA GLU A 348 -6.77 11.26 1.69
C GLU A 348 -6.53 12.06 0.40
N ARG A 349 -7.59 12.59 -0.21
CA ARG A 349 -7.49 13.48 -1.38
C ARG A 349 -6.69 14.75 -1.06
N HIS A 350 -6.91 15.35 0.12
CA HIS A 350 -6.16 16.53 0.55
C HIS A 350 -4.66 16.25 0.77
N GLU A 351 -4.32 15.15 1.45
CA GLU A 351 -2.94 14.83 1.81
C GLU A 351 -2.12 14.29 0.62
N THR A 352 -2.77 13.60 -0.31
CA THR A 352 -2.06 12.84 -1.36
C THR A 352 -2.39 13.26 -2.79
N GLY A 353 -3.49 13.98 -3.00
CA GLY A 353 -4.00 14.33 -4.32
C GLY A 353 -4.59 13.15 -5.11
N ALA A 354 -4.58 11.94 -4.56
CA ALA A 354 -5.07 10.72 -5.21
C ALA A 354 -5.82 9.84 -4.19
N PHE A 355 -6.41 8.75 -4.68
CA PHE A 355 -7.00 7.71 -3.84
C PHE A 355 -6.20 6.43 -4.00
N VAL A 356 -6.01 5.69 -2.90
CA VAL A 356 -5.64 4.28 -2.93
C VAL A 356 -6.84 3.42 -2.55
N PHE A 357 -6.86 2.21 -3.08
CA PHE A 357 -7.96 1.27 -2.96
C PHE A 357 -7.51 -0.06 -2.39
N ARG A 358 -8.48 -0.84 -1.93
CA ARG A 358 -8.27 -2.19 -1.42
C ARG A 358 -8.48 -3.10 -2.61
N ASP A 359 -7.54 -4.01 -2.84
CA ASP A 359 -7.72 -5.07 -3.82
C ASP A 359 -8.54 -6.20 -3.19
N PHE A 360 -9.88 -6.10 -3.26
CA PHE A 360 -10.73 -7.14 -2.70
C PHE A 360 -10.60 -8.47 -3.46
N SER A 361 -10.09 -8.50 -4.70
CA SER A 361 -9.93 -9.74 -5.49
C SER A 361 -8.93 -10.73 -4.87
N ARG A 362 -8.10 -10.26 -3.94
CA ARG A 362 -7.23 -11.12 -3.12
C ARG A 362 -8.00 -11.96 -2.11
N GLN A 363 -9.24 -11.60 -1.82
CA GLN A 363 -10.15 -12.31 -0.91
C GLN A 363 -11.04 -13.28 -1.69
N PHE A 364 -11.63 -14.23 -0.98
CA PHE A 364 -12.59 -15.20 -1.53
C PHE A 364 -13.89 -15.14 -0.71
N ALA A 365 -15.02 -14.91 -1.38
CA ALA A 365 -16.33 -14.76 -0.76
C ALA A 365 -17.14 -16.07 -0.68
N GLY A 366 -16.63 -17.18 -1.22
CA GLY A 366 -17.37 -18.43 -1.30
C GLY A 366 -18.30 -18.46 -2.51
N GLU A 367 -19.54 -18.89 -2.31
CA GLU A 367 -20.56 -18.97 -3.36
C GLU A 367 -21.30 -17.63 -3.49
N GLY A 368 -21.13 -16.96 -4.64
CA GLY A 368 -21.73 -15.65 -4.91
C GLY A 368 -21.13 -14.47 -4.12
N LEU A 369 -21.75 -13.30 -4.27
CA LEU A 369 -21.41 -12.09 -3.52
C LEU A 369 -22.59 -11.68 -2.65
N GLY A 370 -22.40 -11.73 -1.33
CA GLY A 370 -23.42 -11.25 -0.39
C GLY A 370 -23.64 -9.73 -0.52
N PRO A 371 -24.85 -9.22 -0.21
CA PRO A 371 -25.21 -7.81 -0.38
C PRO A 371 -24.32 -6.87 0.45
N GLU A 372 -23.89 -7.29 1.64
CA GLU A 372 -22.98 -6.51 2.49
C GLU A 372 -21.59 -6.32 1.87
N VAL A 373 -21.08 -7.35 1.18
CA VAL A 373 -19.80 -7.28 0.47
C VAL A 373 -19.91 -6.30 -0.70
N VAL A 374 -20.99 -6.39 -1.48
CA VAL A 374 -21.24 -5.45 -2.59
C VAL A 374 -21.35 -4.02 -2.07
N ARG A 375 -22.08 -3.79 -0.98
CA ARG A 375 -22.19 -2.47 -0.35
C ARG A 375 -20.83 -1.94 0.11
N ALA A 376 -20.00 -2.77 0.73
CA ALA A 376 -18.67 -2.39 1.18
C ALA A 376 -17.74 -2.02 0.01
N VAL A 377 -17.72 -2.82 -1.06
CA VAL A 377 -16.92 -2.52 -2.27
C VAL A 377 -17.41 -1.23 -2.93
N ASN A 378 -18.72 -1.07 -3.10
CA ASN A 378 -19.30 0.12 -3.71
C ASN A 378 -19.03 1.39 -2.88
N ALA A 379 -19.10 1.30 -1.55
CA ALA A 379 -18.72 2.41 -0.67
C ALA A 379 -17.23 2.76 -0.79
N HIS A 380 -16.37 1.75 -0.93
CA HIS A 380 -14.93 1.93 -1.04
C HIS A 380 -14.51 2.62 -2.34
N PHE A 381 -15.07 2.17 -3.47
CA PHE A 381 -14.71 2.68 -4.80
C PHE A 381 -15.63 3.80 -5.29
N GLY A 382 -16.78 4.05 -4.65
CA GLY A 382 -17.78 5.01 -5.09
C GLY A 382 -17.25 6.43 -5.29
N VAL A 383 -16.20 6.82 -4.55
CA VAL A 383 -15.48 8.09 -4.74
C VAL A 383 -14.96 8.29 -6.17
N THR A 384 -14.70 7.21 -6.91
CA THR A 384 -14.24 7.26 -8.30
C THR A 384 -15.30 7.79 -9.26
N PHE A 385 -16.59 7.69 -8.90
CA PHE A 385 -17.70 8.20 -9.72
C PHE A 385 -17.97 9.68 -9.51
N GLU A 386 -17.52 10.29 -8.42
CA GLU A 386 -17.82 11.68 -8.08
C GLU A 386 -17.47 12.65 -9.21
N GLU A 387 -16.32 12.46 -9.86
CA GLU A 387 -15.88 13.30 -10.98
C GLU A 387 -16.77 13.13 -12.22
N CYS A 388 -17.18 11.88 -12.52
CA CYS A 388 -18.07 11.59 -13.64
C CYS A 388 -19.46 12.23 -13.42
N LEU A 389 -20.00 12.07 -12.21
CA LEU A 389 -21.30 12.62 -11.83
C LEU A 389 -21.27 14.15 -11.74
N ALA A 390 -20.17 14.75 -11.25
CA ALA A 390 -20.01 16.20 -11.23
C ALA A 390 -19.94 16.79 -12.64
N SER A 391 -19.22 16.15 -13.56
CA SER A 391 -19.18 16.57 -14.96
C SER A 391 -20.55 16.47 -15.63
N GLU A 392 -21.33 15.42 -15.32
CA GLU A 392 -22.70 15.33 -15.83
C GLU A 392 -23.60 16.42 -15.24
N ALA A 393 -23.48 16.72 -13.95
CA ALA A 393 -24.22 17.79 -13.29
C ALA A 393 -23.98 19.17 -13.93
N GLU A 394 -22.80 19.42 -14.49
CA GLU A 394 -22.48 20.65 -15.23
C GLU A 394 -23.10 20.69 -16.63
N ARG A 395 -23.42 19.53 -17.21
CA ARG A 395 -24.04 19.41 -18.54
C ARG A 395 -25.56 19.56 -18.50
N LEU A 396 -26.18 19.20 -17.38
CA LEU A 396 -27.62 19.34 -17.18
C LEU A 396 -28.04 20.81 -17.19
N ARG A 397 -29.13 21.13 -17.90
CA ARG A 397 -29.70 22.47 -17.91
C ARG A 397 -30.52 22.68 -16.65
N MET A 398 -30.21 23.70 -15.85
CA MET A 398 -31.02 24.02 -14.67
C MET A 398 -32.49 24.26 -15.03
N PRO A 399 -33.45 23.86 -14.18
CA PRO A 399 -33.29 23.23 -12.85
C PRO A 399 -33.27 21.69 -12.89
N ALA A 400 -32.82 21.09 -14.00
CA ALA A 400 -32.97 19.65 -14.22
C ALA A 400 -32.35 18.80 -13.10
N GLN A 401 -33.06 17.74 -12.79
CA GLN A 401 -32.60 16.62 -12.00
C GLN A 401 -32.85 15.37 -12.83
N GLU A 402 -31.82 14.56 -13.03
CA GLU A 402 -31.93 13.30 -13.77
C GLU A 402 -31.52 12.13 -12.88
N ARG A 403 -32.35 11.07 -12.92
CA ARG A 403 -32.00 9.78 -12.33
C ARG A 403 -31.31 8.92 -13.39
N TYR A 404 -30.19 8.33 -12.99
CA TYR A 404 -29.43 7.37 -13.77
C TYR A 404 -29.36 6.07 -12.98
N THR A 405 -29.67 4.96 -13.64
CA THR A 405 -29.44 3.62 -13.08
C THR A 405 -28.35 2.96 -13.91
N VAL A 406 -27.32 2.46 -13.23
CA VAL A 406 -26.17 1.81 -13.83
C VAL A 406 -26.14 0.37 -13.36
N ARG A 407 -26.00 -0.57 -14.30
CA ARG A 407 -25.91 -2.00 -14.05
C ARG A 407 -24.58 -2.51 -14.55
N TRP A 408 -23.89 -3.33 -13.78
CA TRP A 408 -22.70 -4.02 -14.26
C TRP A 408 -22.66 -5.46 -13.80
N THR A 409 -21.89 -6.25 -14.51
CA THR A 409 -21.63 -7.65 -14.16
C THR A 409 -20.33 -7.73 -13.38
N VAL A 410 -20.27 -8.50 -12.30
CA VAL A 410 -19.03 -8.84 -11.61
C VAL A 410 -18.66 -10.26 -12.03
N LEU A 411 -17.43 -10.46 -12.49
CA LEU A 411 -16.92 -11.77 -12.91
C LEU A 411 -16.41 -12.55 -11.68
N ASN A 412 -16.30 -13.88 -11.78
CA ASN A 412 -15.83 -14.75 -10.68
C ASN A 412 -14.41 -14.41 -10.19
N ASP A 413 -13.60 -13.79 -11.04
CA ASP A 413 -12.24 -13.33 -10.68
C ASP A 413 -12.23 -11.98 -9.92
N GLY A 414 -13.40 -11.40 -9.69
CA GLY A 414 -13.58 -10.13 -8.99
C GLY A 414 -13.52 -8.89 -9.88
N HIS A 415 -13.26 -9.03 -11.19
CA HIS A 415 -13.27 -7.90 -12.10
C HIS A 415 -14.69 -7.51 -12.52
N VAL A 416 -14.86 -6.24 -12.87
CA VAL A 416 -16.10 -5.76 -13.48
C VAL A 416 -16.11 -6.08 -14.97
N GLY A 417 -17.18 -6.73 -15.43
CA GLY A 417 -17.50 -7.02 -16.81
C GLY A 417 -18.33 -5.92 -17.49
N GLN A 418 -19.35 -6.32 -18.26
CA GLN A 418 -20.17 -5.38 -19.03
C GLN A 418 -20.95 -4.43 -18.10
N MET A 419 -20.91 -3.13 -18.42
CA MET A 419 -21.72 -2.07 -17.79
C MET A 419 -22.75 -1.53 -18.78
N ARG A 420 -24.00 -1.35 -18.33
CA ARG A 420 -25.12 -0.75 -19.06
C ARG A 420 -25.81 0.30 -18.20
N MET A 421 -26.49 1.24 -18.83
CA MET A 421 -27.37 2.23 -18.22
C MET A 421 -28.83 1.89 -18.54
N ASP A 422 -29.76 2.50 -17.80
CA ASP A 422 -31.21 2.31 -17.96
C ASP A 422 -31.75 2.57 -19.37
N ARG A 423 -31.18 3.56 -20.08
CA ARG A 423 -31.55 3.91 -21.45
C ARG A 423 -30.40 3.63 -22.40
N GLN A 424 -30.68 2.87 -23.46
CA GLN A 424 -29.69 2.51 -24.48
C GLN A 424 -29.01 3.75 -25.10
N GLU A 425 -29.75 4.84 -25.30
CA GLU A 425 -29.21 6.11 -25.80
C GLU A 425 -28.12 6.72 -24.89
N ARG A 426 -28.14 6.38 -23.60
CA ARG A 426 -27.16 6.85 -22.60
C ARG A 426 -25.92 5.97 -22.54
N ASP A 427 -25.97 4.73 -23.04
CA ASP A 427 -24.84 3.81 -22.98
C ASP A 427 -23.61 4.36 -23.72
N ASP A 428 -23.77 5.07 -24.81
CA ASP A 428 -22.63 5.65 -25.53
C ASP A 428 -22.32 7.10 -25.12
N GLY A 429 -23.04 7.59 -24.11
CA GLY A 429 -22.91 8.94 -23.57
C GLY A 429 -21.57 9.21 -22.87
N PRO A 430 -21.20 10.50 -22.68
CA PRO A 430 -20.00 10.86 -21.94
C PRO A 430 -19.96 10.32 -20.50
N LEU A 431 -21.09 10.33 -19.78
CA LEU A 431 -21.18 9.76 -18.43
C LEU A 431 -20.87 8.25 -18.45
N ALA A 432 -21.51 7.48 -19.33
CA ALA A 432 -21.27 6.04 -19.44
C ALA A 432 -19.81 5.71 -19.76
N ARG A 433 -19.18 6.45 -20.68
CA ARG A 433 -17.75 6.30 -20.98
C ARG A 433 -16.86 6.56 -19.77
N CYS A 434 -17.14 7.62 -19.01
CA CYS A 434 -16.42 7.92 -17.77
C CYS A 434 -16.60 6.81 -16.73
N LEU A 435 -17.84 6.38 -16.47
CA LEU A 435 -18.15 5.33 -15.49
C LEU A 435 -17.48 4.00 -15.85
N ARG A 436 -17.50 3.57 -17.12
CA ARG A 436 -16.78 2.37 -17.57
C ARG A 436 -15.30 2.47 -17.27
N GLN A 437 -14.67 3.61 -17.57
CA GLN A 437 -13.25 3.82 -17.28
C GLN A 437 -12.98 3.67 -15.78
N LYS A 438 -13.81 4.26 -14.91
CA LYS A 438 -13.64 4.15 -13.46
C LYS A 438 -13.90 2.73 -12.95
N LEU A 439 -14.90 2.02 -13.49
CA LEU A 439 -15.22 0.62 -13.14
C LEU A 439 -14.08 -0.36 -13.47
N THR A 440 -13.20 -0.06 -14.44
CA THR A 440 -12.01 -0.89 -14.70
C THR A 440 -11.07 -0.99 -13.50
N LEU A 441 -11.16 -0.05 -12.55
CA LEU A 441 -10.37 -0.02 -11.32
C LEU A 441 -11.01 -0.83 -10.19
N TRP A 442 -12.29 -1.17 -10.30
CA TRP A 442 -13.03 -1.80 -9.21
C TRP A 442 -12.61 -3.27 -9.12
N ARG A 443 -12.42 -3.73 -7.88
CA ARG A 443 -12.07 -5.12 -7.56
C ARG A 443 -13.02 -5.60 -6.48
N TYR A 444 -13.80 -6.62 -6.79
CA TYR A 444 -14.63 -7.37 -5.85
C TYR A 444 -13.86 -8.62 -5.37
N PRO A 445 -14.25 -9.25 -4.25
CA PRO A 445 -13.76 -10.58 -3.91
C PRO A 445 -14.01 -11.59 -5.02
N ARG A 446 -13.12 -12.58 -5.12
CA ARG A 446 -13.35 -13.75 -5.96
C ARG A 446 -14.45 -14.61 -5.38
N TYR A 447 -15.23 -15.27 -6.22
CA TYR A 447 -16.34 -16.11 -5.79
C TYR A 447 -16.65 -17.20 -6.82
N GLU A 448 -17.37 -18.23 -6.39
CA GLU A 448 -17.86 -19.34 -7.22
C GLU A 448 -19.34 -19.15 -7.57
N GLY A 449 -19.79 -19.78 -8.67
CA GLY A 449 -21.16 -19.70 -9.14
C GLY A 449 -21.36 -18.77 -10.35
N GLU A 450 -22.60 -18.32 -10.54
CA GLU A 450 -23.00 -17.48 -11.66
C GLU A 450 -22.55 -16.02 -11.50
N TRP A 451 -22.32 -15.34 -12.63
CA TRP A 451 -21.96 -13.94 -12.64
C TRP A 451 -23.02 -13.08 -11.96
N GLN A 452 -22.57 -12.25 -11.02
CA GLN A 452 -23.45 -11.40 -10.23
C GLN A 452 -23.68 -10.07 -10.94
N HIS A 453 -24.93 -9.61 -10.93
CA HIS A 453 -25.31 -8.31 -11.45
C HIS A 453 -25.45 -7.32 -10.29
N VAL A 454 -24.80 -6.17 -10.41
CA VAL A 454 -24.89 -5.08 -9.44
C VAL A 454 -25.58 -3.91 -10.11
N GLU A 455 -26.55 -3.32 -9.42
CA GLU A 455 -27.27 -2.13 -9.84
C GLU A 455 -27.03 -0.99 -8.85
N GLN A 456 -26.81 0.22 -9.36
CA GLN A 456 -26.73 1.42 -8.55
C GLN A 456 -27.46 2.59 -9.22
N SER A 457 -28.33 3.25 -8.47
CA SER A 457 -29.04 4.46 -8.87
C SER A 457 -28.33 5.71 -8.36
N PHE A 458 -28.25 6.73 -9.21
CA PHE A 458 -27.76 8.06 -8.88
C PHE A 458 -28.80 9.10 -9.26
N VAL A 459 -28.92 10.14 -8.44
CA VAL A 459 -29.71 11.32 -8.77
C VAL A 459 -28.74 12.48 -8.95
N VAL A 460 -28.65 13.02 -10.16
CA VAL A 460 -27.75 14.11 -10.52
C VAL A 460 -28.57 15.38 -10.69
N THR A 461 -28.22 16.41 -9.94
CA THR A 461 -28.88 17.72 -10.01
C THR A 461 -27.98 18.71 -10.73
N ALA A 462 -28.55 19.48 -11.66
CA ALA A 462 -27.84 20.51 -12.40
C ALA A 462 -27.13 21.49 -11.46
N ARG A 463 -25.84 21.78 -11.72
CA ARG A 463 -25.07 22.75 -10.92
C ARG A 463 -25.21 24.16 -11.49
N THR A 464 -25.38 25.14 -10.62
CA THR A 464 -25.29 26.55 -10.99
C THR A 464 -23.85 26.84 -11.38
N HIS A 465 -23.62 27.29 -12.62
CA HIS A 465 -22.33 27.87 -12.99
C HIS A 465 -22.11 29.12 -12.12
N MET A 466 -21.37 28.97 -11.01
CA MET A 466 -20.72 30.11 -10.39
C MET A 466 -19.60 30.52 -11.34
N ARG A 467 -19.88 31.52 -12.18
CA ARG A 467 -18.88 32.15 -13.03
C ARG A 467 -17.83 32.87 -12.21
#